data_AF-L8FRY6-F1
#
_entry.id   AF-L8FRY6-F1
#
_cell.length_a   1.000
_cell.length_b   1.000
_cell.length_c   1.000
_cell.angle_alpha   90.00
_cell.angle_beta   90.00
_cell.angle_gamma   90.00
#
_symmetry.space_group_name_H-M   'P 1'
#
loop_
_entity.id
_entity.type
_entity.pdbx_description
1 polymer ?
#
loop_
_entity_poly.entity_id
_entity_poly.type
_entity_poly.pdbx_seq_one_letter_code
_entity_poly.pdbx_strand_id
1 'polypeptide(L)'
;MPVPTPSGALTVAFRVLCLCCLQAKARGIQSHDCVWSPTSSKCGYCTSQHSPCVPLPWFLGEEFAALRAAEEATPLIPADVAATEANRVALLAAQSMPKFRSEAERDLYEEARTTRVSY
;
A
#
# COMPACT_ATOMS: atom_id res chain seq x y z
N MET A 1 -18.97 -18.00 15.52
CA MET A 1 -18.48 -17.76 16.90
C MET A 1 -17.11 -17.10 16.80
N PRO A 2 -16.87 -15.96 17.49
CA PRO A 2 -15.52 -15.38 17.52
C PRO A 2 -14.56 -16.40 18.15
N VAL A 3 -13.41 -16.60 17.51
CA VAL A 3 -12.37 -17.53 18.00
C VAL A 3 -11.86 -16.98 19.33
N PRO A 4 -11.91 -17.74 20.43
CA PRO A 4 -11.44 -17.27 21.73
C PRO A 4 -9.94 -16.97 21.67
N THR A 5 -9.54 -15.96 22.43
CA THR A 5 -8.12 -15.63 22.61
C THR A 5 -7.43 -16.83 23.25
N PRO A 6 -6.23 -17.24 22.79
CA PRO A 6 -5.51 -18.34 23.41
C PRO A 6 -5.25 -18.07 24.89
N SER A 7 -5.31 -19.11 25.72
CA SER A 7 -5.05 -18.98 27.16
C SER A 7 -3.68 -18.36 27.42
N GLY A 8 -3.66 -17.27 28.19
CA GLY A 8 -2.44 -16.53 28.52
C GLY A 8 -2.13 -15.34 27.60
N ALA A 9 -2.85 -15.17 26.51
CA ALA A 9 -2.66 -14.04 25.62
C ALA A 9 -3.41 -12.80 26.12
N LEU A 10 -2.71 -11.67 26.26
CA LEU A 10 -3.34 -10.40 26.63
C LEU A 10 -4.31 -9.98 25.52
N THR A 11 -5.61 -9.91 25.82
CA THR A 11 -6.63 -9.48 24.85
C THR A 11 -6.32 -8.13 24.21
N VAL A 12 -5.62 -7.24 24.90
CA VAL A 12 -5.09 -5.97 24.37
C VAL A 12 -4.09 -6.18 23.22
N ALA A 13 -3.23 -7.20 23.28
CA ALA A 13 -2.26 -7.49 22.22
C ALA A 13 -2.92 -7.97 20.91
N PHE A 14 -4.19 -8.41 20.98
CA PHE A 14 -4.98 -8.84 19.82
C PHE A 14 -5.95 -7.76 19.31
N ARG A 15 -5.98 -6.57 19.94
CA ARG A 15 -6.82 -5.42 19.54
C ARG A 15 -6.07 -4.44 18.64
N VAL A 16 -5.20 -4.95 17.78
CA VAL A 16 -4.43 -4.12 16.84
C VAL A 16 -5.21 -3.89 15.54
N LEU A 17 -5.93 -4.92 15.04
CA LEU A 17 -6.73 -4.80 13.82
C LEU A 17 -7.86 -5.86 13.78
N CYS A 18 -8.96 -5.53 13.09
CA CYS A 18 -10.10 -6.41 12.90
C CYS A 18 -10.25 -6.77 11.42
N LEU A 19 -10.99 -7.85 11.13
CA LEU A 19 -11.17 -8.31 9.75
C LEU A 19 -11.75 -7.23 8.83
N CYS A 20 -12.70 -6.43 9.32
CA CYS A 20 -13.30 -5.35 8.54
C CYS A 20 -12.31 -4.23 8.21
N CYS A 21 -11.46 -3.83 9.17
CA CYS A 21 -10.41 -2.84 8.92
C CYS A 21 -9.34 -3.39 7.97
N LEU A 22 -9.00 -4.69 8.07
CA LEU A 22 -8.05 -5.33 7.16
C LEU A 22 -8.58 -5.31 5.73
N GLN A 23 -9.85 -5.65 5.54
CA GLN A 23 -10.50 -5.59 4.23
C GLN A 23 -10.61 -4.16 3.70
N ALA A 24 -10.88 -3.18 4.56
CA ALA A 24 -10.90 -1.77 4.18
C ALA A 24 -9.52 -1.28 3.73
N LYS A 25 -8.45 -1.67 4.45
CA LYS A 25 -7.05 -1.43 4.07
C LYS A 25 -6.72 -2.04 2.73
N ALA A 26 -7.05 -3.32 2.51
CA ALA A 26 -6.81 -4.00 1.24
C ALA A 26 -7.54 -3.35 0.05
N ARG A 27 -8.63 -2.64 0.32
CA ARG A 27 -9.39 -1.85 -0.68
C ARG A 27 -8.88 -0.41 -0.84
N GLY A 28 -7.84 -0.01 -0.13
CA GLY A 28 -7.26 1.35 -0.20
C GLY A 28 -8.13 2.45 0.42
N ILE A 29 -9.05 2.11 1.32
CA ILE A 29 -9.92 3.10 1.97
C ILE A 29 -9.12 3.83 3.05
N GLN A 30 -8.85 5.13 2.89
CA GLN A 30 -7.92 5.88 3.75
C GLN A 30 -8.46 6.20 5.17
N SER A 31 -9.78 6.16 5.42
CA SER A 31 -10.40 6.52 6.71
C SER A 31 -10.61 5.33 7.67
N HIS A 32 -9.60 4.50 7.87
CA HIS A 32 -9.72 3.27 8.66
C HIS A 32 -8.98 3.36 10.01
N ASP A 33 -9.23 4.39 10.82
CA ASP A 33 -8.71 4.42 12.19
C ASP A 33 -9.34 3.28 13.01
N CYS A 34 -8.66 2.14 13.01
CA CYS A 34 -9.06 0.93 13.71
C CYS A 34 -8.67 1.04 15.18
N VAL A 35 -9.09 2.13 15.82
CA VAL A 35 -8.78 2.43 17.22
C VAL A 35 -9.83 1.78 18.11
N TRP A 36 -9.40 0.97 19.07
CA TRP A 36 -10.28 0.42 20.11
C TRP A 36 -10.39 1.38 21.27
N SER A 37 -11.63 1.64 21.71
CA SER A 37 -11.86 2.18 23.04
C SER A 37 -11.61 1.09 24.09
N PRO A 38 -11.01 1.42 25.26
CA PRO A 38 -10.89 0.47 26.37
C PRO A 38 -12.25 -0.02 26.89
N THR A 39 -13.32 0.75 26.68
CA THR A 39 -14.69 0.44 27.13
C THR A 39 -15.53 -0.26 26.06
N SER A 40 -15.02 -0.46 24.85
CA SER A 40 -15.77 -1.04 23.72
C SER A 40 -15.17 -2.34 23.23
N SER A 41 -16.05 -3.26 22.81
CA SER A 41 -15.66 -4.47 22.05
C SER A 41 -15.46 -4.18 20.55
N LYS A 42 -15.79 -2.97 20.08
CA LYS A 42 -15.68 -2.55 18.68
C LYS A 42 -14.62 -1.45 18.50
N CYS A 43 -13.95 -1.44 17.36
CA CYS A 43 -13.13 -0.31 16.94
C CYS A 43 -14.00 0.85 16.41
N GLY A 44 -13.41 2.05 16.28
CA GLY A 44 -14.08 3.23 15.74
C GLY A 44 -14.69 3.00 14.36
N TYR A 45 -13.94 2.36 13.44
CA TYR A 45 -14.40 2.04 12.10
C TYR A 45 -15.63 1.10 12.06
N CYS A 46 -15.63 0.02 12.84
CA CYS A 46 -16.81 -0.86 12.93
C CYS A 46 -17.99 -0.20 13.63
N THR A 47 -17.71 0.74 14.55
CA THR A 47 -18.75 1.50 15.25
C THR A 47 -19.47 2.44 14.28
N SER A 48 -18.75 3.19 13.45
CA SER A 48 -19.35 4.09 12.44
C SER A 48 -20.13 3.33 11.36
N GLN A 49 -19.66 2.15 10.99
CA GLN A 49 -20.30 1.29 9.98
C GLN A 49 -21.45 0.44 10.54
N HIS A 50 -21.76 0.52 11.84
CA HIS A 50 -22.70 -0.35 12.54
C HIS A 50 -22.45 -1.86 12.31
N SER A 51 -21.21 -2.24 12.02
CA SER A 51 -20.85 -3.61 11.65
C SER A 51 -20.38 -4.43 12.86
N PRO A 52 -20.42 -5.78 12.78
CA PRO A 52 -19.77 -6.62 13.78
C PRO A 52 -18.25 -6.46 13.69
N CYS A 53 -17.61 -6.21 14.84
CA CYS A 53 -16.15 -6.16 14.92
C CYS A 53 -15.63 -7.57 15.19
N VAL A 54 -14.92 -8.14 14.22
CA VAL A 54 -14.32 -9.48 14.33
C VAL A 54 -12.81 -9.33 14.53
N PRO A 55 -12.28 -9.58 15.74
CA PRO A 55 -10.83 -9.59 15.96
C PRO A 55 -10.15 -10.57 15.01
N LEU A 56 -8.93 -10.24 14.59
CA LEU A 56 -8.17 -11.16 13.74
C LEU A 56 -7.94 -12.49 14.47
N PRO A 57 -8.16 -13.64 13.79
CA PRO A 57 -7.79 -14.94 14.32
C PRO A 57 -6.31 -14.99 14.68
N TRP A 58 -5.98 -15.62 15.81
CA TRP A 58 -4.62 -15.67 16.35
C TRP A 58 -3.60 -16.31 15.40
N PHE A 59 -4.03 -17.26 14.56
CA PHE A 59 -3.15 -17.93 13.59
C PHE A 59 -2.72 -17.05 12.42
N LEU A 60 -3.37 -15.89 12.23
CA LEU A 60 -2.97 -14.89 11.21
C LEU A 60 -1.89 -13.94 11.73
N GLY A 61 -1.36 -14.15 12.94
CA GLY A 61 -0.39 -13.24 13.56
C GLY A 61 0.87 -13.01 12.72
N GLU A 62 1.44 -14.07 12.14
CA GLU A 62 2.66 -13.99 11.32
C GLU A 62 2.41 -13.32 9.97
N GLU A 63 1.37 -13.75 9.24
CA GLU A 63 0.95 -13.13 7.98
C GLU A 63 0.62 -11.65 8.17
N PHE A 64 -0.02 -11.29 9.29
CA PHE A 64 -0.32 -9.91 9.61
C PHE A 64 0.91 -9.09 9.97
N ALA A 65 1.87 -9.68 10.71
CA ALA A 65 3.15 -9.04 10.98
C ALA A 65 3.92 -8.78 9.67
N ALA A 66 3.89 -9.72 8.73
CA ALA A 66 4.49 -9.56 7.40
C ALA A 66 3.79 -8.45 6.59
N LEU A 67 2.45 -8.39 6.61
CA LEU A 67 1.70 -7.32 5.94
C LEU A 67 2.00 -5.94 6.54
N ARG A 68 2.10 -5.80 7.87
CA ARG A 68 2.49 -4.53 8.49
C ARG A 68 3.93 -4.15 8.20
N ALA A 69 4.85 -5.12 8.24
CA ALA A 69 6.24 -4.90 7.87
C ALA A 69 6.35 -4.46 6.40
N ALA A 70 5.53 -5.01 5.51
CA ALA A 70 5.46 -4.58 4.11
C ALA A 70 4.83 -3.18 3.95
N GLU A 71 3.78 -2.85 4.72
CA GLU A 71 3.18 -1.51 4.76
C GLU A 71 4.20 -0.46 5.24
N GLU A 72 5.00 -0.79 6.26
CA GLU A 72 6.04 0.08 6.82
C GLU A 72 7.31 0.12 5.96
N ALA A 73 7.64 -0.97 5.26
CA ALA A 73 8.78 -1.05 4.34
C ALA A 73 8.48 -0.46 2.96
N THR A 74 7.22 -0.25 2.59
CA THR A 74 6.86 0.46 1.37
C THR A 74 7.27 1.92 1.57
N PRO A 75 8.30 2.44 0.86
CA PRO A 75 8.61 3.84 0.92
C PRO A 75 7.40 4.56 0.33
N LEU A 76 6.62 5.24 1.18
CA LEU A 76 5.72 6.29 0.74
C LEU A 76 6.63 7.38 0.18
N ILE A 77 7.09 7.24 -1.07
CA ILE A 77 7.77 8.32 -1.74
C ILE A 77 6.73 9.44 -1.79
N PRO A 78 6.95 10.56 -1.09
CA PRO A 78 6.00 11.65 -1.11
C PRO A 78 5.76 12.07 -2.56
N ALA A 79 4.51 12.39 -2.91
CA ALA A 79 4.13 12.67 -4.29
C ALA A 79 4.95 13.82 -4.90
N ASP A 80 5.39 14.78 -4.08
CA ASP A 80 6.29 15.87 -4.43
C ASP A 80 7.72 15.39 -4.74
N VAL A 81 8.23 14.40 -4.02
CA VAL A 81 9.53 13.78 -4.29
C VAL A 81 9.47 12.98 -5.59
N ALA A 82 8.40 12.21 -5.80
CA ALA A 82 8.19 11.47 -7.04
C ALA A 82 8.05 12.41 -8.25
N ALA A 83 7.31 13.52 -8.10
CA ALA A 83 7.17 14.52 -9.14
C ALA A 83 8.49 15.25 -9.44
N THR A 84 9.27 15.55 -8.40
CA THR A 84 10.60 16.18 -8.56
C THR A 84 11.56 15.27 -9.32
N GLU A 85 11.62 13.99 -8.96
CA GLU A 85 12.48 13.05 -9.66
C GLU A 85 11.99 12.77 -11.09
N ALA A 86 10.68 12.68 -11.31
CA ALA A 86 10.11 12.58 -12.66
C ALA A 86 10.47 13.80 -13.52
N ASN A 87 10.40 15.02 -12.98
CA ASN A 87 10.83 16.23 -13.67
C ASN A 87 12.33 16.21 -13.99
N ARG A 88 13.17 15.76 -13.04
CA ARG A 88 14.60 15.61 -13.27
C ARG A 88 14.89 14.61 -14.40
N VAL A 89 14.23 13.45 -14.39
CA VAL A 89 14.36 12.44 -15.44
C VAL A 89 13.89 13.00 -16.79
N ALA A 90 12.76 13.72 -16.81
CA ALA A 90 12.26 14.35 -18.04
C ALA A 90 13.24 15.38 -18.61
N LEU A 91 13.87 16.21 -17.77
CA LEU A 91 14.88 17.19 -18.19
C LEU A 91 16.15 16.52 -18.73
N LEU A 92 16.63 15.47 -18.06
CA LEU A 92 17.79 14.70 -18.52
C LEU A 92 17.49 13.99 -19.84
N ALA A 93 16.32 13.38 -19.95
CA ALA A 93 15.86 12.76 -21.18
C ALA A 93 15.79 13.80 -22.31
N ALA A 94 15.19 14.97 -22.07
CA ALA A 94 15.09 16.05 -23.05
C ALA A 94 16.47 16.57 -23.52
N GLN A 95 17.48 16.60 -22.64
CA GLN A 95 18.86 16.98 -23.01
C GLN A 95 19.56 15.91 -23.84
N SER A 96 19.27 14.63 -23.60
CA SER A 96 19.89 13.50 -24.30
C SER A 96 19.18 13.09 -25.59
N MET A 97 17.94 13.52 -25.79
CA MET A 97 17.13 13.16 -26.95
C MET A 97 17.58 13.90 -28.21
N PRO A 98 17.86 13.19 -29.32
CA PRO A 98 18.14 13.82 -30.59
C PRO A 98 16.97 14.71 -31.05
N LYS A 99 17.28 15.79 -31.75
CA LYS A 99 16.26 16.60 -32.42
C LYS A 99 15.86 15.91 -33.71
N PHE A 100 14.62 15.48 -33.81
CA PHE A 100 14.05 14.91 -35.02
C PHE A 100 13.53 16.01 -35.94
N ARG A 101 13.76 15.86 -37.24
CA ARG A 101 13.28 16.78 -38.28
C ARG A 101 11.93 16.35 -38.85
N SER A 102 11.52 15.10 -38.62
CA SER A 102 10.23 14.55 -39.02
C SER A 102 9.79 13.42 -38.09
N GLU A 103 8.52 13.07 -38.13
CA GLU A 103 7.98 11.94 -37.37
C GLU A 103 8.61 10.61 -37.80
N ALA A 104 8.85 10.43 -39.11
CA ALA A 104 9.53 9.24 -39.62
C ALA A 104 10.95 9.06 -39.03
N GLU A 105 11.68 10.15 -38.76
CA GLU A 105 13.01 10.07 -38.13
C GLU A 105 12.93 9.66 -36.65
N ARG A 106 11.90 10.14 -35.95
CA ARG A 106 11.61 9.74 -34.55
C ARG A 106 11.23 8.26 -34.48
N ASP A 107 10.38 7.81 -35.39
CA ASP A 107 9.88 6.44 -35.41
C ASP A 107 11.02 5.45 -35.72
N LEU A 108 11.89 5.78 -36.67
CA LEU A 108 13.13 5.02 -36.95
C LEU A 108 14.08 4.97 -35.75
N TYR A 109 14.18 6.06 -34.98
CA TYR A 109 14.98 6.09 -33.76
C TYR A 109 14.40 5.19 -32.66
N GLU A 110 13.07 5.15 -32.51
CA GLU A 110 12.40 4.29 -31.55
C GLU A 110 12.50 2.80 -31.93
N GLU A 111 12.35 2.47 -33.22
CA GLU A 111 12.67 1.15 -33.76
C GLU A 111 14.12 0.77 -33.47
N ALA A 112 15.11 1.62 -33.79
CA ALA A 112 16.51 1.34 -33.50
C ALA A 112 16.80 1.15 -31.99
N ARG A 113 16.08 1.88 -31.12
CA ARG A 113 16.21 1.75 -29.66
C ARG A 113 15.65 0.41 -29.17
N THR A 114 14.50 -0.03 -29.68
CA THR A 114 13.89 -1.31 -29.30
C THR A 114 14.70 -2.51 -29.79
N THR A 115 15.35 -2.42 -30.94
CA THR A 115 16.22 -3.49 -31.45
C THR A 115 17.51 -3.65 -30.64
N ARG A 116 18.02 -2.58 -30.02
CA ARG A 116 19.24 -2.62 -29.18
C ARG A 116 19.05 -3.28 -27.81
N VAL A 117 17.82 -3.40 -27.32
CA VAL A 117 17.50 -4.00 -26.01
C VAL A 117 17.41 -5.54 -26.10
N SER A 118 17.49 -6.12 -27.31
CA SER A 118 17.26 -7.54 -27.57
C SER A 118 18.54 -8.38 -27.81
N TYR A 119 19.70 -7.98 -27.26
CA TYR A 119 20.94 -8.75 -27.33
C TYR A 119 21.49 -9.09 -25.93
#